data_AF-A0A7W1YL27-F1
#
_entry.id   AF-A0A7W1YL27-F1
#
_cell.length_a   1.000
_cell.length_b   1.000
_cell.length_c   1.000
_cell.angle_alpha   90.00
_cell.angle_beta   90.00
_cell.angle_gamma   90.00
#
_symmetry.space_group_name_H-M   'P 1'
#
loop_
_entity.id
_entity.type
_entity.pdbx_description
1 polymer ?
#
loop_
_entity_poly.entity_id
_entity_poly.type
_entity_poly.pdbx_seq_one_letter_code
_entity_poly.pdbx_strand_id
1 'polypeptide(L)'
;MPASRQVFLLILLACIALLGQSWAAEPKAKSAAGEITAIDTAKLTITIKDAKGGEVTAKVPAGTFISIDKQPSSLSDLKVGDKLTYTVKDGDTSSLVIRRNGKPGKK
;
A
#
# COMPACT_ATOMS: atom_id res chain seq x y z
N MET A 1 11.47 -26.89 -56.40
CA MET A 1 12.03 -26.63 -55.06
C MET A 1 10.98 -25.88 -54.22
N PRO A 2 10.32 -26.54 -53.25
CA PRO A 2 9.12 -26.04 -52.58
C PRO A 2 9.48 -25.09 -51.42
N ALA A 3 9.70 -23.81 -51.72
CA ALA A 3 10.01 -22.77 -50.73
C ALA A 3 8.76 -22.07 -50.14
N SER A 4 7.56 -22.62 -50.35
CA SER A 4 6.28 -21.98 -50.03
C SER A 4 5.59 -22.49 -48.76
N ARG A 5 6.20 -23.44 -48.03
CA ARG A 5 5.62 -24.05 -46.82
C ARG A 5 6.27 -23.61 -45.50
N GLN A 6 7.39 -22.88 -45.56
CA GLN A 6 8.17 -22.42 -44.39
C GLN A 6 7.80 -20.99 -43.93
N VAL A 7 7.25 -20.15 -44.81
CA VAL A 7 6.91 -18.75 -44.47
C VAL A 7 5.63 -18.64 -43.63
N PHE A 8 4.69 -19.57 -43.81
CA PHE A 8 3.41 -19.56 -43.09
C PHE A 8 3.53 -20.00 -41.62
N LEU A 9 4.57 -20.76 -41.26
CA LEU A 9 4.80 -21.24 -39.89
C LEU A 9 5.49 -20.20 -39.00
N LEU A 10 6.18 -19.21 -39.60
CA LEU A 10 6.90 -18.15 -38.88
C LEU A 10 6.01 -16.96 -38.52
N ILE A 11 4.90 -16.73 -39.23
CA ILE A 11 3.98 -15.63 -38.95
C ILE A 11 3.02 -15.99 -37.80
N LEU A 12 2.71 -17.28 -37.60
CA LEU A 12 1.86 -17.73 -36.49
C LEU A 12 2.58 -17.67 -35.12
N LEU A 13 3.92 -17.73 -35.12
CA LEU A 13 4.76 -17.70 -33.91
C LEU A 13 5.14 -16.28 -33.46
N ALA A 14 4.99 -15.28 -34.32
CA ALA A 14 5.24 -13.87 -33.98
C ALA A 14 4.07 -13.19 -33.26
N CYS A 15 2.83 -13.66 -33.44
CA CYS A 15 1.65 -13.06 -32.80
C CYS A 15 1.49 -13.40 -31.31
N ILE A 16 2.06 -14.51 -30.85
CA ILE A 16 1.91 -14.94 -29.45
C ILE A 16 2.85 -14.15 -28.51
N ALA A 17 3.92 -13.54 -29.04
CA ALA A 17 4.84 -12.70 -28.27
C ALA A 17 4.30 -11.28 -27.97
N LEU A 18 3.24 -10.83 -28.65
CA LEU A 18 2.63 -9.49 -28.45
C LEU A 18 1.43 -9.50 -27.49
N LEU A 19 0.95 -10.67 -27.07
CA LEU A 19 -0.06 -10.81 -26.01
C LEU A 19 0.55 -11.14 -24.65
N GLY A 20 1.86 -11.33 -24.61
CA GLY A 20 2.57 -11.88 -23.46
C GLY A 20 3.19 -10.85 -22.55
N GLN A 21 2.67 -9.61 -22.45
CA GLN A 21 3.23 -8.60 -21.55
C GLN A 21 2.18 -7.69 -20.89
N SER A 22 1.03 -8.26 -20.53
CA SER A 22 0.30 -7.76 -19.35
C SER A 22 1.02 -8.25 -18.11
N TRP A 23 2.16 -7.64 -17.78
CA TRP A 23 2.67 -7.71 -16.41
C TRP A 23 1.72 -6.82 -15.64
N ALA A 24 0.58 -7.40 -15.25
CA ALA A 24 -0.15 -6.90 -14.12
C ALA A 24 0.83 -7.05 -12.96
N ALA A 25 1.61 -6.00 -12.70
CA ALA A 25 2.38 -5.89 -11.49
C ALA A 25 1.40 -6.23 -10.37
N GLU A 26 1.62 -7.35 -9.70
CA GLU A 26 0.88 -7.66 -8.48
C GLU A 26 1.03 -6.41 -7.60
N PRO A 27 -0.07 -5.76 -7.18
CA PRO A 27 0.05 -4.57 -6.36
C PRO A 27 0.82 -4.99 -5.12
N LYS A 28 2.07 -4.56 -5.02
CA LYS A 28 3.01 -5.03 -4.01
C LYS A 28 2.63 -4.36 -2.70
N ALA A 29 1.63 -4.92 -2.05
CA ALA A 29 1.12 -4.46 -0.78
C ALA A 29 2.18 -4.73 0.29
N LYS A 30 2.83 -3.68 0.78
CA LYS A 30 3.72 -3.76 1.94
C LYS A 30 2.92 -3.35 3.18
N SER A 31 2.74 -4.29 4.09
CA SER A 31 2.18 -4.01 5.41
C SER A 31 3.31 -3.77 6.40
N ALA A 32 3.23 -2.70 7.17
CA ALA A 32 4.17 -2.38 8.24
C ALA A 32 3.40 -1.91 9.47
N ALA A 33 4.02 -2.07 10.64
CA ALA A 33 3.45 -1.64 11.91
C ALA A 33 4.42 -0.71 12.63
N GLY A 34 3.89 0.26 13.35
CA GLY A 34 4.69 1.19 14.12
C GLY A 34 3.83 2.12 14.95
N GLU A 35 4.47 3.11 15.56
CA GLU A 35 3.86 4.10 16.43
C GLU A 35 3.93 5.47 15.78
N ILE A 36 2.84 6.23 15.81
CA ILE A 36 2.85 7.60 15.28
C ILE A 36 3.70 8.49 16.20
N THR A 37 4.72 9.15 15.64
CA THR A 37 5.52 10.15 16.36
C THR A 37 5.15 11.58 15.98
N ALA A 38 4.61 11.78 14.77
CA ALA A 38 4.14 13.08 14.30
C ALA A 38 3.01 12.93 13.27
N ILE A 39 2.12 13.91 13.24
CA ILE A 39 1.01 13.99 12.28
C ILE A 39 1.02 15.40 11.71
N ASP A 40 1.11 15.50 10.39
CA ASP A 40 0.99 16.75 9.65
C ASP A 40 -0.26 16.66 8.77
N THR A 41 -1.37 17.20 9.27
CA THR A 41 -2.65 17.24 8.56
C THR A 41 -2.65 18.21 7.39
N ALA A 42 -1.76 19.21 7.38
CA ALA A 42 -1.63 20.17 6.28
C ALA A 42 -0.97 19.52 5.05
N LYS A 43 -0.01 18.63 5.27
CA LYS A 43 0.70 17.88 4.21
C LYS A 43 0.13 16.47 3.98
N LEU A 44 -0.83 16.05 4.81
CA LEU A 44 -1.38 14.70 4.82
C LEU A 44 -0.28 13.63 4.96
N THR A 45 0.65 13.88 5.88
CA THR A 45 1.78 12.98 6.16
C THR A 45 1.81 12.62 7.63
N ILE A 46 2.19 11.38 7.93
CA ILE A 46 2.40 10.89 9.28
C ILE A 46 3.81 10.32 9.39
N THR A 47 4.45 10.58 10.53
CA THR A 47 5.73 9.96 10.87
C THR A 47 5.45 8.80 11.80
N ILE A 48 5.92 7.62 11.42
CA ILE A 48 5.69 6.37 12.11
C ILE A 48 7.06 5.82 12.50
N LYS A 49 7.26 5.58 13.79
CA LYS A 49 8.43 4.88 14.31
C LYS A 49 8.13 3.39 14.38
N ASP A 50 8.84 2.60 13.60
CA ASP A 50 8.79 1.14 13.67
C ASP A 50 9.35 0.67 15.03
N ALA A 51 8.97 -0.52 15.47
CA ALA A 51 9.48 -1.16 16.67
C ALA A 51 11.02 -1.34 16.64
N LYS A 52 11.62 -1.36 15.45
CA LYS A 52 13.08 -1.37 15.25
C LYS A 52 13.75 -0.01 15.47
N GLY A 53 12.98 1.03 15.76
CA GLY A 53 13.47 2.40 15.95
C GLY A 53 13.65 3.21 14.66
N GLY A 54 13.32 2.64 13.49
CA GLY A 54 13.35 3.36 12.22
C GLY A 54 12.15 4.29 12.09
N GLU A 55 12.38 5.54 11.70
CA GLU A 55 11.31 6.50 11.41
C GLU A 55 10.96 6.45 9.92
N VAL A 56 9.68 6.26 9.64
CA VAL A 56 9.12 6.20 8.29
C VAL A 56 8.09 7.32 8.17
N THR A 57 8.32 8.22 7.23
CA THR A 57 7.31 9.23 6.87
C THR A 57 6.43 8.65 5.78
N ALA A 58 5.16 8.39 6.12
CA ALA A 58 4.16 7.88 5.20
C ALA A 58 3.21 9.01 4.78
N LYS A 59 2.97 9.14 3.47
CA LYS A 59 1.92 10.02 2.94
C LYS A 59 0.59 9.28 2.98
N VAL A 60 -0.45 9.96 3.47
CA VAL A 60 -1.80 9.43 3.64
C VAL A 60 -2.73 10.26 2.76
N PRO A 61 -2.87 9.93 1.47
CA PRO A 61 -3.77 10.67 0.57
C PRO A 61 -5.22 10.66 1.09
N ALA A 62 -6.03 11.64 0.66
CA ALA A 62 -7.42 11.81 1.12
C ALA A 62 -8.37 10.62 0.81
N GLY A 63 -7.91 9.62 0.05
CA GLY A 63 -8.63 8.37 -0.22
C GLY A 63 -8.19 7.17 0.63
N THR A 64 -7.26 7.36 1.58
CA THR A 64 -6.80 6.27 2.46
C THR A 64 -7.92 5.84 3.39
N PHE A 65 -8.18 4.54 3.45
CA PHE A 65 -9.12 3.99 4.43
C PHE A 65 -8.48 3.98 5.82
N ILE A 66 -8.97 4.82 6.73
CA ILE A 66 -8.50 4.91 8.10
C ILE A 66 -9.53 4.24 9.01
N SER A 67 -9.08 3.27 9.81
CA SER A 67 -9.91 2.65 10.83
C SER A 67 -9.20 2.66 12.18
N ILE A 68 -9.86 3.22 13.20
CA ILE A 68 -9.39 3.19 14.58
C ILE A 68 -10.28 2.24 15.37
N ASP A 69 -9.69 1.23 16.00
CA ASP A 69 -10.41 0.27 16.84
C ASP A 69 -11.64 -0.38 16.15
N LYS A 70 -11.52 -0.65 14.84
CA LYS A 70 -12.57 -1.21 13.94
C LYS A 70 -13.71 -0.25 13.60
N GLN A 71 -13.61 1.03 13.95
CA GLN A 71 -14.51 2.06 13.46
C GLN A 71 -13.84 2.85 12.33
N PRO A 72 -14.57 3.21 11.26
CA PRO A 72 -14.05 4.15 10.28
C PRO A 72 -13.84 5.50 10.96
N SER A 73 -12.65 6.08 10.80
CA SER A 73 -12.29 7.35 11.44
C SER A 73 -11.51 8.21 10.47
N SER A 74 -11.25 9.45 10.86
CA SER A 74 -10.53 10.41 10.04
C SER A 74 -9.08 10.56 10.47
N LEU A 75 -8.27 11.20 9.62
CA LEU A 75 -6.88 11.55 9.95
C LEU A 75 -6.81 12.49 11.17
N SER A 76 -7.86 13.26 11.42
CA SER A 76 -7.99 14.16 12.58
C SER A 76 -8.13 13.42 13.92
N ASP A 77 -8.59 12.17 13.90
CA ASP A 77 -8.75 11.36 15.11
C ASP A 77 -7.46 10.62 15.51
N LEU A 78 -6.44 10.66 14.65
CA LEU A 78 -5.11 10.11 14.91
C LEU A 78 -4.41 10.91 16.00
N LYS A 79 -3.71 10.23 16.89
CA LYS A 79 -2.87 10.87 17.90
C LYS A 79 -1.45 10.35 17.86
N VAL A 80 -0.51 11.25 18.16
CA VAL A 80 0.88 10.87 18.42
C VAL A 80 0.91 9.91 19.62
N GLY A 81 1.64 8.81 19.49
CA GLY A 81 1.70 7.69 20.42
C GLY A 81 0.80 6.50 20.05
N ASP A 82 -0.07 6.64 19.05
CA ASP A 82 -0.94 5.54 18.62
C ASP A 82 -0.16 4.49 17.84
N LYS A 83 -0.37 3.21 18.19
CA LYS A 83 0.14 2.09 17.41
C LYS A 83 -0.78 1.80 16.23
N LEU A 84 -0.20 1.73 15.05
CA LEU A 84 -0.94 1.43 13.84
C LEU A 84 -0.23 0.41 12.97
N THR A 85 -1.01 -0.21 12.12
CA THR A 85 -0.57 -1.04 11.01
C THR A 85 -1.05 -0.37 9.73
N TYR A 86 -0.14 -0.11 8.81
CA TYR A 86 -0.44 0.52 7.54
C TYR A 86 -0.03 -0.41 6.39
N THR A 87 -0.83 -0.37 5.33
CA THR A 87 -0.57 -1.10 4.10
C THR A 87 -0.37 -0.12 2.97
N VAL A 88 0.83 -0.14 2.40
CA VAL A 88 1.22 0.65 1.24
C VAL A 88 1.04 -0.21 0.00
N LYS A 89 0.25 0.24 -0.98
CA LYS A 89 0.18 -0.38 -2.31
C LYS A 89 0.79 0.60 -3.31
N ASP A 90 1.71 0.12 -4.14
CA ASP A 90 2.34 0.91 -5.21
C ASP A 90 3.07 2.19 -4.75
N GLY A 91 3.45 2.26 -3.47
CA GLY A 91 4.13 3.42 -2.87
C GLY A 91 3.21 4.38 -2.12
N ASP A 92 1.89 4.25 -2.28
CA ASP A 92 0.89 5.05 -1.59
C ASP A 92 0.21 4.27 -0.46
N THR A 93 -0.05 4.94 0.66
CA THR A 93 -0.72 4.34 1.81
C THR A 93 -2.21 4.12 1.49
N SER A 94 -2.59 2.87 1.21
CA SER A 94 -3.96 2.54 0.83
C SER A 94 -4.86 2.26 2.01
N SER A 95 -4.33 1.71 3.10
CA SER A 95 -5.09 1.41 4.31
C SER A 95 -4.27 1.67 5.57
N LEU A 96 -4.91 2.33 6.53
CA LEU A 96 -4.40 2.57 7.86
C LEU A 96 -5.35 1.93 8.88
N VAL A 97 -4.82 1.00 9.67
CA VAL A 97 -5.54 0.39 10.79
C VAL A 97 -4.81 0.75 12.07
N ILE A 98 -5.41 1.61 12.86
CA ILE A 98 -4.90 2.01 14.17
C ILE A 98 -5.51 1.10 15.22
N ARG A 99 -4.63 0.55 16.06
CA ARG A 99 -5.01 -0.16 17.28
C ARG A 99 -4.53 0.70 18.43
N ARG A 100 -5.44 1.48 19.01
CA ARG A 100 -5.08 2.31 20.16
C ARG A 100 -4.71 1.36 21.29
N ASN A 101 -3.42 1.26 21.63
CA ASN A 101 -2.95 0.45 22.75
C ASN A 101 -3.21 1.18 24.09
N GLY A 102 -4.36 1.85 24.17
CA GLY A 102 -4.97 2.37 25.37
C GLY A 102 -5.94 1.32 25.86
N LYS A 103 -5.61 0.69 26.98
CA LYS A 103 -6.52 0.00 27.90
C LYS A 103 -7.96 0.53 27.73
N PRO A 104 -8.98 -0.32 27.49
CA PRO A 104 -10.36 0.09 27.68
C PRO A 104 -10.58 0.31 29.18
N GLY A 105 -10.22 1.49 29.67
CA GLY A 105 -10.47 1.91 31.04
C GLY A 105 -11.20 3.24 30.96
N LYS A 106 -12.39 3.40 31.52
CA LYS A 106 -13.32 2.52 32.21
C LYS A 106 -14.68 3.23 32.10
N LYS A 107 -15.74 2.47 32.35
CA LYS A 107 -17.12 2.90 32.59
C LYS A 107 -17.23 4.22 33.37
#